data_AF-A0A7K6T995-F1
#
_entry.id   AF-A0A7K6T995-F1
#
_cell.length_a   1.000
_cell.length_b   1.000
_cell.length_c   1.000
_cell.angle_alpha   90.00
_cell.angle_beta   90.00
_cell.angle_gamma   90.00
#
_symmetry.space_group_name_H-M   'P 1'
#
loop_
_entity.id
_entity.type
_entity.pdbx_description
1 polymer ?
#
loop_
_entity_poly.entity_id
_entity_poly.type
_entity_poly.pdbx_seq_one_letter_code
_entity_poly.pdbx_strand_id
1 'polypeptide(L)' 'MSQNKPDPDGHRGLVVNTASVAAFEGQVGQAAYSASKGGIVGMTLPIARDLAPLGIRVVTIAPG' A
#
# COMPACT_ATOMS: atom_id res chain seq x y z
N MET A 1 2.82 -0.98 -15.49
CA MET A 1 1.36 -0.97 -15.29
C MET A 1 0.65 0.15 -16.07
N SER A 2 1.20 1.37 -16.18
CA SER A 2 0.55 2.47 -16.93
C SER A 2 0.26 2.14 -18.39
N GLN A 3 1.06 1.26 -19.00
CA GLN A 3 0.90 0.78 -20.38
C GLN A 3 -0.01 -0.46 -20.51
N ASN A 4 -0.49 -1.04 -19.39
CA ASN A 4 -1.39 -2.19 -19.46
C ASN A 4 -2.71 -1.77 -20.10
N LYS A 5 -3.29 -2.62 -20.95
CA LYS A 5 -4.67 -2.41 -21.43
C LYS A 5 -5.61 -2.43 -20.21
N PRO A 6 -6.51 -1.44 -20.06
CA PRO A 6 -7.46 -1.44 -18.95
C PRO A 6 -8.48 -2.58 -19.10
N ASP A 7 -8.97 -3.08 -17.97
CA ASP A 7 -10.12 -3.99 -17.90
C ASP A 7 -11.44 -3.24 -18.21
N PRO A 8 -12.60 -3.93 -18.27
CA PRO A 8 -13.89 -3.29 -18.53
C PRO A 8 -14.28 -2.18 -17.54
N ASP A 9 -13.74 -2.23 -16.32
CA ASP A 9 -14.00 -1.26 -15.25
C ASP A 9 -12.97 -0.11 -15.25
N GLY A 10 -12.06 -0.09 -16.23
CA GLY A 10 -11.04 0.95 -16.39
C GLY A 10 -9.79 0.75 -15.54
N HIS A 11 -9.63 -0.40 -14.88
CA HIS A 11 -8.46 -0.69 -14.04
C HIS A 11 -7.31 -1.25 -14.85
N ARG A 12 -6.09 -0.78 -14.57
CA ARG A 12 -4.84 -1.21 -15.23
C ARG A 12 -3.95 -2.08 -14.37
N GLY A 13 -4.17 -2.06 -13.05
CA GLY A 13 -3.38 -2.83 -12.11
C GLY A 13 -3.75 -2.58 -10.66
N LEU A 14 -3.18 -3.43 -9.81
CA LEU A 14 -3.30 -3.37 -8.36
C LEU A 14 -1.93 -3.65 -7.76
N VAL A 15 -1.46 -2.74 -6.90
CA VAL A 15 -0.32 -2.95 -6.01
C VAL A 15 -0.85 -3.34 -4.64
N VAL A 16 -0.36 -4.46 -4.11
CA VAL A 16 -0.65 -4.90 -2.75
C VAL A 16 0.65 -4.88 -1.96
N ASN A 17 0.74 -4.01 -0.97
CA ASN A 17 1.88 -3.97 -0.06
C ASN A 17 1.57 -4.76 1.22
N THR A 18 2.59 -5.35 1.82
CA THR A 18 2.47 -6.06 3.10
C THR A 18 3.10 -5.24 4.22
N ALA A 19 2.24 -4.67 5.07
CA ALA A 19 2.60 -4.04 6.33
C ALA A 19 2.67 -5.08 7.47
N SER A 20 2.24 -4.71 8.67
CA SER A 20 2.13 -5.55 9.86
C SER A 20 1.28 -4.80 10.89
N VAL A 21 0.63 -5.52 11.82
CA VAL A 21 0.00 -4.93 13.01
C VAL A 21 0.98 -4.07 13.84
N ALA A 22 2.29 -4.38 13.77
CA ALA A 22 3.34 -3.58 14.40
C ALA A 22 3.37 -2.11 13.91
N ALA A 23 2.78 -1.80 12.75
CA ALA A 23 2.62 -0.42 12.28
C ALA A 23 1.62 0.41 13.12
N PHE A 24 0.70 -0.25 13.82
CA PHE A 24 -0.42 0.39 14.53
C PHE A 24 -0.28 0.27 16.04
N GLU A 25 0.00 -0.93 16.53
CA GLU A 25 0.09 -1.21 17.97
C GLU A 25 1.54 -1.05 18.48
N GLY A 26 2.51 -1.17 17.59
CA GLY A 26 3.93 -1.30 17.95
C GLY A 26 4.24 -2.65 18.60
N GLN A 27 5.51 -3.04 18.55
CA GLN A 27 6.01 -4.21 19.28
C GLN A 27 7.28 -3.84 20.07
N VAL A 28 7.36 -4.32 21.32
CA VAL A 28 8.51 -4.09 22.20
C VAL A 28 9.78 -4.63 21.53
N GLY A 29 10.83 -3.81 21.47
CA GLY A 29 12.09 -4.17 20.80
C GLY A 29 12.07 -4.03 19.27
N GLN A 30 10.97 -3.54 18.69
CA GLN A 30 10.79 -3.46 17.23
C GLN A 30 10.52 -2.03 16.74
N ALA A 31 11.19 -1.02 17.31
CA ALA A 31 10.99 0.37 16.91
C ALA A 31 11.26 0.62 15.41
N ALA A 32 12.40 0.13 14.89
CA ALA A 32 12.75 0.28 13.48
C ALA A 32 11.79 -0.46 12.55
N TYR A 33 11.36 -1.67 12.94
CA TYR A 33 10.38 -2.45 12.18
C TYR A 33 9.02 -1.75 12.17
N SER A 34 8.51 -1.33 13.34
CA SER A 34 7.26 -0.58 13.48
C SER A 34 7.29 0.70 12.63
N ALA A 35 8.40 1.45 12.65
CA ALA A 35 8.59 2.63 11.80
C ALA A 35 8.54 2.26 10.30
N SER A 36 9.24 1.21 9.87
CA SER A 36 9.21 0.75 8.47
C SER A 36 7.81 0.36 8.01
N LYS A 37 7.04 -0.34 8.86
CA LYS A 37 5.68 -0.80 8.54
C LYS A 37 4.68 0.35 8.61
N GLY A 38 4.87 1.29 9.53
CA GLY A 38 4.18 2.57 9.57
C GLY A 38 4.41 3.40 8.31
N GLY A 39 5.63 3.37 7.75
CA GLY A 39 5.94 3.98 6.46
C GLY A 39 5.11 3.39 5.32
N ILE A 40 4.98 2.07 5.25
CA ILE A 40 4.14 1.39 4.24
C ILE A 40 2.67 1.81 4.38
N VAL A 41 2.14 1.85 5.61
CA VAL A 41 0.77 2.30 5.87
C VAL A 41 0.60 3.77 5.46
N GLY A 42 1.49 4.65 5.90
CA GLY A 42 1.44 6.08 5.64
C GLY A 42 1.55 6.46 4.17
N MET A 43 2.32 5.70 3.37
CA MET A 43 2.47 5.96 1.94
C MET A 43 1.31 5.41 1.09
N THR A 44 0.42 4.57 1.63
CA THR A 44 -0.58 3.86 0.84
C THR A 44 -1.57 4.82 0.17
N LEU A 45 -2.20 5.71 0.96
CA LEU A 45 -3.19 6.66 0.45
C LEU A 45 -2.62 7.68 -0.55
N PRO A 46 -1.47 8.33 -0.31
CA PRO A 46 -0.93 9.27 -1.29
C PRO A 46 -0.56 8.57 -2.60
N ILE A 47 0.12 7.42 -2.56
CA ILE A 47 0.45 6.68 -3.79
C ILE A 47 -0.82 6.24 -4.52
N ALA A 48 -1.85 5.77 -3.81
CA ALA A 48 -3.13 5.43 -4.41
C ALA A 48 -3.76 6.62 -5.15
N ARG A 49 -3.68 7.84 -4.59
CA ARG A 49 -4.20 9.06 -5.21
C ARG A 49 -3.38 9.47 -6.44
N ASP A 50 -2.05 9.38 -6.35
CA ASP A 50 -1.16 9.73 -7.47
C ASP A 50 -1.36 8.80 -8.67
N LEU A 51 -1.68 7.53 -8.41
CA LEU A 51 -1.84 6.50 -9.43
C LEU A 51 -3.28 6.29 -9.91
N ALA A 52 -4.28 6.84 -9.19
CA ALA A 52 -5.69 6.74 -9.56
C ALA A 52 -6.01 7.24 -10.99
N PRO A 53 -5.45 8.38 -11.48
CA PRO A 53 -5.68 8.83 -12.86
C PRO A 53 -5.17 7.85 -13.92
N LEU A 54 -4.23 6.99 -13.56
CA LEU A 54 -3.70 5.94 -14.42
C LEU A 54 -4.50 4.63 -14.33
N GLY A 55 -5.58 4.60 -13.55
CA GLY A 55 -6.37 3.39 -13.30
C GLY A 55 -5.62 2.33 -12.48
N ILE A 56 -4.59 2.71 -11.72
CA ILE A 56 -3.78 1.80 -10.90
C ILE A 56 -4.19 1.98 -9.45
N ARG A 57 -4.57 0.88 -8.80
CA ARG A 57 -4.96 0.86 -7.40
C ARG A 57 -3.78 0.47 -6.52
N VAL A 58 -3.73 1.00 -5.30
CA VAL A 58 -2.73 0.63 -4.30
C VAL A 58 -3.43 0.37 -2.98
N VAL A 59 -3.19 -0.79 -2.40
CA VAL A 59 -3.71 -1.19 -1.09
C VAL A 59 -2.59 -1.78 -0.25
N THR A 60 -2.80 -1.78 1.06
CA THR A 60 -1.87 -2.39 2.01
C THR A 60 -2.64 -3.34 2.90
N ILE A 61 -2.10 -4.54 3.08
CA ILE A 61 -2.57 -5.53 4.05
C ILE A 61 -1.62 -5.55 5.25
N ALA A 62 -2.16 -5.67 6.46
CA ALA A 62 -1.37 -5.71 7.69
C ALA A 62 -1.70 -6.98 8.49
N PRO A 63 -0.94 -8.08 8.29
CA PRO A 63 -1.09 -9.29 9.09
C PRO A 63 -0.72 -9.05 10.56
N GLY A 64 -1.35 -9.84 11.44
CA GLY A 64 -1.02 -9.93 12.87
C GLY A 64 0.35 -10.52 13.14
#